data_AF-A0A3C2CJC3-F1
#
_entry.id   AF-A0A3C2CJC3-F1
#
_cell.length_a   1.000
_cell.length_b   1.000
_cell.length_c   1.000
_cell.angle_alpha   90.00
_cell.angle_beta   90.00
_cell.angle_gamma   90.00
#
_symmetry.space_group_name_H-M   'P 1'
#
loop_
_entity.id
_entity.type
_entity.pdbx_description
1 polymer ?
#
loop_
_entity_poly.entity_id
_entity_poly.type
_entity_poly.pdbx_seq_one_letter_code
_entity_poly.pdbx_strand_id
1 'polypeptide(L)' 'PFAHLGIELPSLEAIQEAEKKLAESGSVALPLTEMPPPVGWVFMAKDPDGNTLEFSFDQGVYSTFQELAKKGSTSEDETS' A
#
# COMPACT_ATOMS: atom_id res chain seq x y z
N PRO A 1 13.74 4.79 -15.38
CA PRO A 1 12.61 3.83 -15.34
C PRO A 1 12.27 3.55 -13.87
N PHE A 2 10.99 3.52 -13.49
CA PHE A 2 10.59 3.09 -12.14
C PHE A 2 10.65 1.55 -12.07
N ALA A 3 11.15 1.01 -10.96
CA ALA A 3 11.22 -0.45 -10.77
C ALA A 3 9.83 -1.06 -10.47
N HIS A 4 8.98 -0.31 -9.78
CA HIS A 4 7.59 -0.63 -9.47
C HIS A 4 6.80 0.63 -9.05
N LEU A 5 5.48 0.50 -8.92
CA LEU A 5 4.60 1.49 -8.27
C LEU A 5 4.10 0.90 -6.94
N GLY A 6 4.26 1.64 -5.84
CA GLY A 6 3.87 1.20 -4.49
C GLY A 6 2.48 1.68 -4.08
N ILE A 7 1.69 0.80 -3.46
CA ILE A 7 0.35 1.06 -2.94
C ILE A 7 0.24 0.47 -1.53
N GLU A 8 0.15 1.30 -0.50
CA GLU A 8 -0.10 0.83 0.87
C GLU A 8 -1.61 0.67 1.11
N LEU A 9 -1.98 -0.48 1.68
CA LEU A 9 -3.35 -0.84 2.05
C LEU A 9 -3.58 -0.60 3.56
N PRO A 10 -4.84 -0.38 3.99
CA PRO A 10 -5.12 0.10 5.34
C PRO A 10 -5.08 -0.98 6.43
N SER A 11 -5.02 -2.27 6.08
CA SER A 11 -5.00 -3.38 7.05
C SER A 11 -4.33 -4.64 6.49
N LEU A 12 -3.96 -5.56 7.37
CA LEU A 12 -3.42 -6.88 7.01
C LEU A 12 -4.44 -7.72 6.22
N GLU A 13 -5.72 -7.66 6.59
CA GLU A 13 -6.79 -8.36 5.88
C GLU A 13 -6.96 -7.82 4.46
N ALA A 14 -6.84 -6.50 4.27
CA ALA A 14 -6.97 -5.88 2.96
C ALA A 14 -5.86 -6.36 1.99
N ILE A 15 -4.61 -6.46 2.47
CA ILE A 15 -3.50 -6.96 1.65
C ILE A 15 -3.61 -8.46 1.39
N GLN A 16 -4.08 -9.26 2.35
CA GLN A 16 -4.35 -10.69 2.15
C GLN A 16 -5.45 -10.94 1.12
N GLU A 17 -6.55 -10.17 1.16
CA GLU A 17 -7.62 -10.27 0.18
C GLU A 17 -7.17 -9.85 -1.23
N ALA A 18 -6.33 -8.82 -1.33
CA ALA A 18 -5.79 -8.35 -2.60
C ALA A 18 -4.86 -9.39 -3.23
N GLU A 19 -3.95 -9.98 -2.44
CA GLU A 19 -3.04 -11.02 -2.93
C GLU A 19 -3.81 -12.24 -3.42
N LYS A 20 -4.80 -12.72 -2.66
CA LYS A 20 -5.64 -13.85 -3.07
C LYS A 20 -6.32 -13.62 -4.42
N LYS A 21 -6.92 -12.43 -4.61
CA LYS A 21 -7.59 -12.08 -5.88
C LYS A 21 -6.63 -12.06 -7.06
N LEU A 22 -5.40 -11.57 -6.86
CA LEU A 22 -4.38 -11.51 -7.91
C LEU A 22 -3.68 -12.85 -8.14
N ALA A 23 -3.67 -13.73 -7.14
CA ALA A 23 -3.21 -15.10 -7.28
C ALA A 23 -4.15 -15.91 -8.20
N GLU A 24 -5.46 -15.68 -8.11
CA GLU A 24 -6.47 -16.30 -8.99
C GLU A 24 -6.28 -15.95 -10.46
N SER A 25 -5.70 -14.78 -10.78
CA SER A 25 -5.35 -14.38 -12.14
C SER A 25 -3.94 -14.76 -12.59
N GLY A 26 -3.14 -15.40 -11.71
CA GLY A 26 -1.73 -15.71 -11.97
C GLY A 26 -0.82 -14.48 -12.05
N SER A 27 -1.27 -13.34 -11.50
CA SER A 27 -0.55 -12.05 -11.59
C SER A 27 0.51 -11.87 -10.51
N VAL A 28 0.48 -12.67 -9.43
CA VAL A 28 1.43 -12.57 -8.31
C VAL A 28 2.83 -13.00 -8.76
N ALA A 29 3.79 -12.09 -8.63
CA ALA A 29 5.20 -12.31 -8.96
C ALA A 29 6.05 -12.62 -7.70
N LEU A 30 5.69 -12.04 -6.56
CA LEU A 30 6.26 -12.33 -5.25
C LEU A 30 5.09 -12.49 -4.25
N PRO A 31 4.93 -13.68 -3.62
CA PRO A 31 3.85 -13.93 -2.66
C PRO A 31 3.91 -13.03 -1.43
N LEU A 32 2.78 -12.86 -0.76
CA LEU A 32 2.70 -12.06 0.46
C LEU A 32 3.73 -12.51 1.51
N THR A 33 4.62 -11.60 1.88
CA THR A 33 5.76 -11.84 2.76
C THR A 33 5.84 -10.75 3.82
N GLU A 34 6.09 -11.14 5.06
CA GLU A 34 6.44 -10.21 6.14
C GLU A 34 7.93 -9.88 6.08
N MET A 35 8.25 -8.60 5.97
CA MET A 35 9.60 -8.07 5.88
C MET A 35 9.94 -7.30 7.17
N PRO A 36 11.22 -7.20 7.55
CA PRO A 36 11.62 -6.41 8.71
C PRO A 36 11.19 -4.93 8.59
N PRO A 37 10.99 -4.24 9.73
CA PRO A 37 10.72 -2.80 9.73
C PRO A 37 11.78 -2.01 8.94
N PRO A 38 11.38 -0.95 8.21
CA PRO A 38 10.05 -0.35 8.16
C PRO A 38 9.14 -0.91 7.04
N VAL A 39 9.45 -2.07 6.44
CA VAL A 39 8.77 -2.53 5.22
C VAL A 39 7.42 -3.19 5.48
N GLY A 40 7.24 -3.85 6.63
CA GLY A 40 5.98 -4.51 6.98
C GLY A 40 5.64 -5.66 6.05
N TRP A 41 4.37 -5.83 5.70
CA TRP A 41 3.90 -6.87 4.79
C TRP A 41 3.93 -6.38 3.34
N VAL A 42 4.38 -7.23 2.41
CA VAL A 42 4.46 -6.87 0.98
C VAL A 42 4.14 -8.06 0.07
N PHE A 43 3.51 -7.79 -1.08
CA PHE A 43 3.51 -8.69 -2.24
C PHE A 43 3.72 -7.90 -3.53
N MET A 44 4.22 -8.57 -4.57
CA MET A 44 4.37 -7.95 -5.89
C MET A 44 3.50 -8.65 -6.92
N ALA A 45 2.90 -7.86 -7.81
CA ALA A 45 2.10 -8.37 -8.92
C ALA A 45 2.48 -7.68 -10.24
N LYS A 46 2.10 -8.32 -11.35
CA LYS A 46 2.16 -7.77 -12.69
C LYS A 46 0.80 -7.28 -13.14
N ASP A 47 0.76 -6.05 -13.65
CA ASP A 47 -0.41 -5.59 -14.40
C ASP A 47 -0.41 -6.18 -15.83
N PRO A 48 -1.51 -6.03 -16.60
CA PRO A 48 -1.59 -6.57 -17.96
C PRO A 48 -0.54 -6.04 -18.94
N ASP A 49 0.02 -4.85 -18.68
CA ASP A 49 1.05 -4.22 -19.49
C ASP A 49 2.47 -4.65 -19.08
N GLY A 50 2.59 -5.43 -18.00
CA GLY A 50 3.85 -5.97 -17.48
C GLY A 50 4.55 -5.09 -16.44
N ASN A 51 3.92 -4.00 -16.01
CA ASN A 51 4.44 -3.16 -14.94
C ASN A 51 4.41 -3.92 -13.61
N THR A 52 5.37 -3.63 -12.74
CA THR A 52 5.41 -4.18 -11.39
C THR A 52 4.63 -3.27 -10.45
N LEU A 53 3.66 -3.84 -9.74
CA LEU A 53 2.99 -3.21 -8.61
C LEU A 53 3.48 -3.83 -7.31
N GLU A 54 3.84 -2.99 -6.36
CA GLU A 54 4.11 -3.38 -4.97
C GLU A 54 2.90 -2.99 -4.12
N PHE A 55 2.32 -3.95 -3.41
CA PHE A 55 1.28 -3.70 -2.43
C PHE A 55 1.85 -3.94 -1.04
N SER A 56 1.61 -3.03 -0.10
CA SER A 56 2.18 -3.09 1.25
C SER A 56 1.16 -2.83 2.36
N PHE A 57 1.51 -3.21 3.58
CA PHE A 57 0.82 -2.84 4.81
C PHE A 57 1.84 -2.65 5.94
N ASP A 58 1.63 -1.62 6.78
CA ASP A 58 2.48 -1.26 7.92
C ASP A 58 3.86 -0.68 7.55
N GLN A 59 3.91 0.05 6.42
CA GLN A 59 5.06 0.90 6.06
C GLN A 59 4.96 2.29 6.69
N GLY A 60 3.74 2.72 7.04
CA GLY A 60 3.47 3.99 7.71
C GLY A 60 3.22 5.18 6.76
N VAL A 61 3.08 4.95 5.45
CA VAL A 61 2.69 5.99 4.48
C VAL A 61 1.23 6.39 4.71
N TYR A 62 0.33 5.41 4.89
CA TYR A 62 -1.09 5.64 5.12
C TYR A 62 -1.34 6.38 6.44
N SER A 63 -0.70 5.98 7.53
CA SER A 63 -0.81 6.67 8.82
C SER A 63 -0.30 8.11 8.73
N THR A 64 0.89 8.31 8.12
CA THR A 64 1.46 9.64 7.88
C THR A 64 0.52 10.52 7.05
N PHE A 65 -0.07 9.98 5.99
CA PHE A 65 -1.04 10.71 5.16
C PHE A 65 -2.26 11.16 5.98
N GLN A 66 -2.84 10.25 6.79
CA GLN A 66 -4.01 10.55 7.61
C GLN A 66 -3.74 11.61 8.68
N GLU A 67 -2.55 11.59 9.30
CA GLU A 67 -2.14 12.62 10.26
C GLU A 67 -2.00 13.99 9.60
N LEU A 68 -1.35 14.07 8.44
CA LEU A 68 -1.17 15.31 7.70
C LEU A 68 -2.49 15.86 7.15
N ALA A 69 -3.38 14.98 6.65
CA ALA A 69 -4.69 15.37 6.15
C ALA A 69 -5.57 15.99 7.24
N LYS A 70 -5.60 15.38 8.44
CA LYS A 70 -6.32 15.94 9.61
C LYS A 70 -5.74 17.27 10.08
N LYS A 71 -4.40 17.41 10.05
CA LYS A 71 -3.74 18.67 10.44
C LYS A 71 -4.10 19.81 9.48
N GLY A 72 -4.24 19.53 8.18
CA GLY A 72 -4.65 20.52 7.18
C GLY A 72 -6.11 20.97 7.29
N SER A 73 -7.02 20.16 7.87
CA SER A 73 -8.43 20.52 8.02
C SER A 73 -8.74 21.35 9.27
N THR A 74 -7.78 21.57 10.16
CA THR A 74 -8.01 22.22 11.47
C THR A 74 -7.58 23.70 11.50
N SER A 75 -7.13 24.28 10.37
CA SER A 75 -6.56 25.64 10.32
C SER A 75 -7.46 26.73 9.71
N GLU A 76 -8.74 26.47 9.43
CA GLU A 76 -9.63 27.46 8.78
C GLU A 76 -10.71 28.08 9.70
N ASP A 77 -10.82 27.71 10.98
CA ASP A 77 -11.95 28.13 11.84
C ASP A 77 -11.57 28.93 13.11
N GLU A 78 -10.38 29.53 13.16
CA GLU A 78 -10.00 30.48 14.24
C GLU A 78 -9.64 31.85 13.66
N THR A 79 -10.64 32.55 13.09
CA THR A 79 -10.72 34.02 13.08
C THR A 79 -12.12 34.45 12.65
N SER A 80 -13.02 34.67 13.60
CA SER A 80 -14.04 35.73 13.51
C SER A 80 -14.60 36.10 14.88
#